data_AF-A0A357MQE4-F1
#
_entry.id   AF-A0A357MQE4-F1
#
_cell.length_a   1.000
_cell.length_b   1.000
_cell.length_c   1.000
_cell.angle_alpha   90.00
_cell.angle_beta   90.00
_cell.angle_gamma   90.00
#
_symmetry.space_group_name_H-M   'P 1'
#
loop_
_entity.id
_entity.type
_entity.pdbx_description
1 polymer ?
#
loop_
_entity_poly.entity_id
_entity_poly.type
_entity_poly.pdbx_seq_one_letter_code
_entity_poly.pdbx_strand_id
1 'polypeptide(L)' 'MIATTSVTFLSENYQIAGTLYLPTLLAGHKAPGIVLCQGFAGTKEMLLPAYAEKFAKNGYV' A
#
# COMPACT_ATOMS: atom_id res chain seq x y z
N MET A 1 7.48 12.65 5.71
CA MET A 1 7.72 11.48 4.83
C MET A 1 6.77 10.38 5.27
N ILE A 2 6.19 9.62 4.33
CA ILE A 2 5.30 8.48 4.66
C ILE A 2 6.18 7.27 4.97
N ALA A 3 5.85 6.52 6.03
CA ALA A 3 6.56 5.28 6.35
C ALA A 3 6.06 4.17 5.42
N THR A 4 7.00 3.48 4.77
CA THR A 4 6.71 2.38 3.83
C THR A 4 7.40 1.10 4.27
N THR A 5 6.76 -0.04 4.05
CA THR A 5 7.35 -1.35 4.35
C THR A 5 7.05 -2.33 3.22
N SER A 6 8.07 -3.06 2.77
CA SER A 6 7.89 -4.17 1.83
C SER A 6 7.17 -5.32 2.53
N VAL A 7 6.13 -5.86 1.90
CA VAL A 7 5.36 -6.97 2.43
C VAL A 7 5.28 -8.09 1.40
N THR A 8 5.21 -9.33 1.88
CA THR A 8 4.89 -10.50 1.07
C THR A 8 3.80 -11.29 1.74
N PHE A 9 2.90 -11.85 0.95
CA PHE A 9 1.83 -12.73 1.43
C PHE A 9 1.53 -13.80 0.39
N LEU A 10 0.94 -14.91 0.83
CA LEU A 10 0.45 -15.94 -0.06
C LEU A 10 -0.99 -15.62 -0.47
N SER A 11 -1.27 -15.76 -1.77
CA SER A 11 -2.62 -15.81 -2.32
C SER A 11 -2.69 -17.06 -3.17
N GLU A 12 -3.53 -18.01 -2.74
CA GLU A 12 -3.48 -19.39 -3.26
C GLU A 12 -2.04 -19.95 -3.17
N ASN A 13 -1.50 -20.45 -4.28
CA ASN A 13 -0.14 -20.98 -4.38
C ASN A 13 0.89 -19.95 -4.88
N TYR A 14 0.51 -18.67 -4.95
CA TYR A 14 1.38 -17.60 -5.44
C TYR A 14 1.83 -16.69 -4.30
N GLN A 15 3.12 -16.38 -4.27
CA GLN A 15 3.66 -15.35 -3.40
C GLN A 15 3.49 -13.99 -4.07
N ILE A 16 2.76 -13.10 -3.40
CA ILE A 16 2.49 -11.74 -3.86
C ILE A 16 3.35 -10.78 -3.06
N ALA A 17 4.07 -9.90 -3.76
CA ALA A 17 4.84 -8.82 -3.17
C ALA A 17 4.06 -7.50 -3.25
N GLY A 18 4.05 -6.75 -2.14
CA GLY A 18 3.39 -5.46 -2.02
C GLY A 18 4.23 -4.45 -1.27
N THR A 19 3.73 -3.22 -1.22
CA THR A 19 4.28 -2.14 -0.40
C THR A 19 3.16 -1.60 0.47
N LEU A 20 3.35 -1.65 1.79
CA LEU A 20 2.44 -1.11 2.77
C LEU A 20 2.81 0.36 3.06
N TYR A 21 1.83 1.26 2.96
CA TYR A 21 1.99 2.68 3.26
C TYR A 21 1.26 2.98 4.56
N LEU A 22 1.99 3.44 5.58
CA LEU A 22 1.39 3.71 6.89
C LEU A 22 1.04 5.20 7.05
N PRO A 23 -0.19 5.52 7.50
CA PRO A 23 -0.58 6.91 7.70
C PRO A 23 0.14 7.51 8.91
N THR A 24 0.55 8.77 8.79
CA THR A 24 1.16 9.51 9.90
C THR A 24 0.12 10.02 10.91
N LEU A 25 -1.09 10.34 10.47
CA LEU A 25 -2.15 10.94 11.30
C LEU A 25 -2.77 9.96 12.32
N LEU A 26 -2.76 8.66 12.02
CA LEU A 26 -3.36 7.60 12.83
C LEU A 26 -2.33 6.52 13.18
N ALA A 27 -1.06 6.88 13.27
CA ALA A 27 0.01 5.94 13.58
C ALA A 27 -0.27 5.22 14.91
N GLY A 28 -0.32 3.88 14.88
CA GLY A 28 -0.63 3.04 16.04
C GLY A 28 -2.12 2.80 16.31
N HIS A 29 -3.01 3.39 15.53
CA HIS A 29 -4.45 3.17 15.60
C HIS A 29 -4.97 2.40 14.37
N LYS A 30 -6.16 1.80 14.48
CA LYS A 30 -6.84 1.23 13.32
C LYS A 30 -7.22 2.35 12.36
N ALA A 31 -6.86 2.17 11.08
CA ALA A 31 -7.19 3.08 10.00
C ALA A 31 -7.99 2.33 8.91
N PRO A 32 -8.85 3.02 8.14
CA PRO A 32 -9.50 2.43 6.98
C PRO A 32 -8.45 2.03 5.92
N GLY A 33 -8.62 0.82 5.36
CA GLY A 33 -7.68 0.24 4.40
C GLY A 33 -8.08 0.44 2.94
N ILE A 34 -7.12 0.69 2.05
CA ILE A 34 -7.28 0.76 0.60
C ILE A 34 -6.28 -0.20 -0.06
N VAL A 35 -6.78 -1.14 -0.86
CA VAL A 35 -5.93 -2.01 -1.68
C VAL A 35 -5.79 -1.41 -3.07
N LEU A 36 -4.56 -1.08 -3.47
CA LEU A 36 -4.25 -0.60 -4.81
C LEU A 36 -3.75 -1.73 -5.69
N CYS A 37 -4.41 -1.93 -6.83
CA CYS A 37 -4.05 -2.93 -7.83
C CYS A 37 -3.68 -2.23 -9.14
N GLN A 38 -2.69 -2.78 -9.85
CA GLN A 38 -2.38 -2.35 -11.21
C GLN A 38 -3.46 -2.83 -12.20
N GLY A 39 -3.38 -2.32 -13.43
CA GLY A 39 -4.02 -2.95 -14.59
C GLY A 39 -3.01 -3.79 -15.39
N PHE A 40 -3.50 -4.47 -16.44
CA PHE A 40 -2.71 -5.40 -17.27
C PHE A 40 -1.26 -4.96 -17.53
N ALA A 41 -0.33 -5.88 -17.30
CA ALA A 41 1.12 -5.71 -17.44
C ALA A 41 1.79 -4.62 -16.55
N GLY A 42 1.05 -3.98 -15.65
CA GLY A 42 1.61 -3.02 -14.70
C GLY A 42 2.38 -3.68 -13.56
N THR A 43 3.19 -2.90 -12.85
CA THR A 43 3.79 -3.31 -11.57
C THR A 43 3.50 -2.28 -10.48
N LYS A 44 3.68 -2.67 -9.21
CA LYS A 44 3.38 -1.82 -8.05
C LYS A 44 4.25 -0.56 -7.97
N GLU A 45 5.38 -0.52 -8.67
CA GLU A 45 6.33 0.59 -8.70
C GLU A 45 5.96 1.68 -9.71
N MET A 46 4.99 1.43 -10.60
CA MET A 46 4.62 2.37 -11.67
C MET A 46 3.77 3.53 -11.12
N LEU A 47 2.45 3.46 -11.29
CA LEU A 47 1.55 4.58 -10.95
C LEU A 47 1.07 4.56 -9.50
N LEU A 48 1.02 3.39 -8.87
CA LEU A 48 0.41 3.20 -7.55
C LEU A 48 1.07 4.01 -6.42
N PRO A 49 2.40 4.24 -6.37
CA PRO A 49 3.02 4.97 -5.27
C PRO A 49 2.47 6.39 -5.08
N ALA A 50 2.15 7.09 -6.17
CA ALA A 50 1.59 8.44 -6.11
C ALA A 50 0.21 8.47 -5.43
N TYR A 51 -0.63 7.46 -5.68
CA TYR A 51 -1.93 7.31 -5.04
C TYR A 51 -1.78 6.88 -3.57
N ALA A 52 -0.94 5.87 -3.31
CA ALA A 52 -0.71 5.33 -1.98
C ALA A 52 -0.20 6.42 -1.01
N GLU A 53 0.75 7.24 -1.45
CA GLU A 53 1.23 8.37 -0.67
C GLU A 53 0.12 9.38 -0.35
N LYS A 54 -0.76 9.68 -1.31
CA LYS A 54 -1.84 10.64 -1.11
C LYS A 54 -2.86 10.10 -0.11
N PHE A 55 -3.19 8.82 -0.19
CA PHE A 55 -4.08 8.17 0.77
C PHE A 55 -3.47 8.10 2.17
N ALA A 56 -2.21 7.67 2.30
CA ALA A 56 -1.55 7.61 3.59
C ALA A 56 -1.39 8.99 4.26
N LYS A 57 -1.13 10.04 3.48
CA LYS A 57 -1.13 11.44 3.98
C LYS A 57 -2.49 11.87 4.56
N ASN A 58 -3.58 11.22 4.18
CA ASN A 58 -4.94 11.54 4.63
C ASN A 58 -5.51 10.50 5.62
N GLY A 59 -4.68 9.64 6.21
CA GLY A 59 -5.11 8.75 7.30
C GLY A 59 -5.58 7.35 6.85
N TYR A 60 -5.35 6.97 5.59
CA TYR A 60 -5.64 5.62 5.10
C TYR A 60 -4.41 4.73 5.16
N VAL A 61 -4.61 3.42 5.26
CA VAL A 61 -3.57 2.39 5.15
C VAL A 61 -3.70 1.59 3.87
#